data_AF-A0A1G5WYT2-F1
#
_entry.id   AF-A0A1G5WYT2-F1
#
_cell.length_a   1.000
_cell.length_b   1.000
_cell.length_c   1.000
_cell.angle_alpha   90.00
_cell.angle_beta   90.00
_cell.angle_gamma   90.00
#
_symmetry.space_group_name_H-M   'P 1'
#
loop_
_entity.id
_entity.type
_entity.pdbx_description
1 polymer ?
#
loop_
_entity_poly.entity_id
_entity_poly.type
_entity_poly.pdbx_seq_one_letter_code
_entity_poly.pdbx_strand_id
1 'polypeptide(L)'
;MINGNLEQFLDTGWFSEATLFYNGFIYWFEAQTEHDEITFFVDKWEAQNEDNKYYHSIMNEDDTLSWERVLELRGSDLELIKRDFLTSNIFDGKTFWDVESKLAWLDEGTPIKK
;
A
#
# COMPACT_ATOMS: atom_id res chain seq x y z
N MET A 1 8.92 -9.79 -3.75
CA MET A 1 7.53 -9.90 -4.21
C MET A 1 7.29 -11.33 -4.66
N ILE A 2 6.30 -12.01 -4.07
CA ILE A 2 6.08 -13.45 -4.35
C ILE A 2 5.47 -13.75 -5.72
N ASN A 3 5.12 -12.74 -6.54
CA ASN A 3 4.58 -12.94 -7.89
C ASN A 3 5.22 -12.03 -8.97
N GLY A 4 6.54 -11.82 -8.91
CA GLY A 4 7.34 -11.59 -10.11
C GLY A 4 7.27 -10.24 -10.85
N ASN A 5 6.63 -9.19 -10.34
CA ASN A 5 6.48 -7.94 -11.10
C ASN A 5 6.98 -6.68 -10.38
N LEU A 6 8.16 -6.76 -9.74
CA LEU A 6 8.74 -5.65 -8.96
C LEU A 6 8.95 -4.43 -9.84
N GLU A 7 9.47 -4.67 -11.05
CA GLU A 7 9.63 -3.64 -12.05
C GLU A 7 8.28 -3.03 -12.42
N GLN A 8 7.23 -3.81 -12.68
CA GLN A 8 5.89 -3.27 -12.96
C GLN A 8 5.32 -2.45 -11.80
N PHE A 9 5.51 -2.89 -10.55
CA PHE A 9 5.07 -2.11 -9.39
C PHE A 9 5.81 -0.77 -9.33
N LEU A 10 7.13 -0.77 -9.48
CA LEU A 10 7.94 0.46 -9.43
C LEU A 10 7.77 1.35 -10.67
N ASP A 11 7.38 0.80 -11.81
CA ASP A 11 7.20 1.53 -13.06
C ASP A 11 5.86 2.27 -13.09
N THR A 12 4.76 1.59 -12.72
CA THR A 12 3.41 2.17 -12.85
C THR A 12 2.45 1.88 -11.70
N GLY A 13 2.70 0.84 -10.90
CA GLY A 13 1.74 0.38 -9.89
C GLY A 13 1.73 1.21 -8.60
N TRP A 14 2.90 1.58 -8.10
CA TRP A 14 3.03 2.23 -6.79
C TRP A 14 2.37 3.60 -6.70
N PHE A 15 2.04 4.23 -7.83
CA PHE A 15 1.53 5.59 -7.92
C PHE A 15 0.03 5.67 -8.24
N SER A 16 -0.67 4.53 -8.39
CA SER A 16 -2.06 4.50 -8.85
C SER A 16 -2.85 3.33 -8.25
N GLU A 17 -3.60 3.60 -7.18
CA GLU A 17 -4.57 2.70 -6.52
C GLU A 17 -4.09 1.26 -6.27
N ALA A 18 -2.79 1.04 -6.09
CA ALA A 18 -2.27 -0.30 -5.83
C ALA A 18 -2.48 -0.70 -4.37
N THR A 19 -2.61 -2.00 -4.13
CA THR A 19 -2.64 -2.57 -2.77
C THR A 19 -1.53 -3.60 -2.62
N LEU A 20 -0.83 -3.55 -1.48
CA LEU A 20 0.11 -4.59 -1.07
C LEU A 20 -0.28 -5.12 0.30
N PHE A 21 -0.30 -6.44 0.43
CA PHE A 21 -0.47 -7.11 1.70
C PHE A 21 0.87 -7.33 2.39
N TYR A 22 0.94 -6.96 3.66
CA TYR A 22 2.09 -7.24 4.52
C TYR A 22 1.64 -7.38 5.98
N ASN A 23 2.00 -8.51 6.59
CA ASN A 23 1.90 -8.74 8.03
C ASN A 23 0.51 -8.44 8.65
N GLY A 24 -0.57 -8.83 7.98
CA GLY A 24 -1.94 -8.61 8.47
C GLY A 24 -2.52 -7.23 8.15
N PHE A 25 -1.87 -6.48 7.27
CA PHE A 25 -2.35 -5.17 6.82
C PHE A 25 -2.32 -5.06 5.31
N ILE A 26 -3.25 -4.28 4.78
CA ILE A 26 -3.16 -3.71 3.45
C ILE A 26 -2.51 -2.34 3.54
N TYR A 27 -1.65 -2.07 2.57
CA TYR A 27 -1.09 -0.76 2.27
C TYR A 27 -1.63 -0.37 0.89
N TRP A 28 -2.46 0.66 0.85
CA TRP A 28 -3.01 1.20 -0.39
C TRP A 28 -2.27 2.46 -0.78
N PHE A 29 -1.84 2.50 -2.03
CA PHE A 29 -1.00 3.53 -2.59
C PHE A 29 -1.82 4.34 -3.58
N GLU A 30 -1.89 5.65 -3.38
CA GLU A 30 -2.55 6.55 -4.33
C GLU A 30 -1.72 7.82 -4.51
N ALA A 31 -1.82 8.40 -5.70
CA ALA A 31 -1.36 9.74 -5.94
C ALA A 31 -2.39 10.55 -6.72
N GLN A 32 -2.43 11.84 -6.41
CA GLN A 32 -3.23 12.83 -7.10
C GLN A 32 -2.34 13.98 -7.56
N THR A 33 -2.69 14.62 -8.67
CA THR A 33 -1.97 15.79 -9.19
C THR A 33 -2.91 16.98 -9.26
N GLU A 34 -2.53 18.09 -8.63
CA GLU A 34 -3.27 19.35 -8.63
C GLU A 34 -2.29 20.50 -8.91
N HIS A 35 -2.55 21.32 -9.94
CA HIS A 35 -1.72 22.49 -10.32
C HIS A 35 -0.20 22.20 -10.37
N ASP A 36 0.20 21.11 -11.03
CA ASP A 36 1.59 20.63 -11.15
C ASP A 36 2.26 20.16 -9.82
N GLU A 37 1.49 20.06 -8.73
CA GLU A 37 1.90 19.42 -7.48
C GLU A 37 1.31 18.01 -7.39
N ILE A 38 2.18 17.05 -7.12
CA ILE A 38 1.83 15.67 -6.84
C ILE A 38 1.67 15.52 -5.33
N THR A 39 0.57 14.91 -4.91
CA THR A 39 0.40 14.37 -3.55
C THR A 39 0.33 12.86 -3.66
N PHE A 40 1.30 12.15 -3.07
CA PHE A 40 1.33 10.71 -2.95
C PHE A 40 1.10 10.31 -1.49
N PHE A 41 0.28 9.31 -1.24
CA PHE A 41 0.03 8.84 0.11
C PHE A 41 -0.17 7.33 0.17
N VAL A 42 0.02 6.80 1.38
CA VAL A 42 -0.20 5.40 1.69
C VAL A 42 -1.13 5.31 2.89
N ASP A 43 -2.31 4.71 2.67
CA ASP A 43 -3.25 4.40 3.74
C ASP A 43 -3.14 2.91 4.10
N LYS A 44 -3.33 2.60 5.39
CA LYS A 44 -3.12 1.28 5.97
C LYS A 44 -4.34 0.83 6.75
N TRP A 45 -4.75 -0.42 6.59
CA TRP A 45 -5.81 -1.03 7.41
C TRP A 45 -5.57 -2.52 7.66
N GLU A 46 -6.23 -3.06 8.68
CA GLU A 46 -6.15 -4.48 9.05
C GLU A 46 -6.85 -5.37 8.00
N ALA A 47 -6.20 -6.48 7.64
CA ALA A 47 -6.75 -7.45 6.70
C ALA A 47 -6.28 -8.87 7.01
N GLN A 48 -7.08 -9.85 6.62
CA GLN A 48 -6.73 -11.26 6.66
C GLN A 48 -6.34 -11.77 5.28
N ASN A 49 -5.25 -12.54 5.18
CA ASN A 49 -4.86 -13.24 3.96
C ASN A 49 -5.53 -14.62 3.91
N GLU A 50 -6.19 -14.92 2.79
CA GLU A 50 -6.72 -16.23 2.45
C GLU A 50 -5.89 -16.84 1.31
N ASP A 51 -5.20 -17.94 1.62
CA ASP A 51 -4.45 -18.79 0.68
C ASP A 51 -3.42 -18.07 -0.22
N ASN A 52 -2.86 -16.94 0.22
CA ASN A 52 -1.99 -16.06 -0.58
C ASN A 52 -2.61 -15.65 -1.91
N LYS A 53 -3.94 -15.60 -1.97
CA LYS A 53 -4.69 -15.23 -3.15
C LYS A 53 -5.60 -14.04 -2.89
N TYR A 54 -6.33 -14.07 -1.78
CA TYR A 54 -7.26 -13.00 -1.41
C TYR A 54 -6.82 -12.29 -0.14
N TYR A 55 -7.12 -11.00 -0.06
CA TYR A 55 -7.18 -10.30 1.21
C TYR A 55 -8.63 -9.96 1.57
N HIS A 56 -8.93 -10.00 2.86
CA HIS A 56 -10.23 -9.62 3.40
C HIS A 56 -10.02 -8.48 4.40
N SER A 57 -10.50 -7.29 4.06
CA SER A 57 -10.48 -6.14 4.97
C SER A 57 -11.25 -6.46 6.24
N ILE A 58 -10.68 -6.13 7.40
CA ILE A 58 -11.31 -6.32 8.69
C ILE A 58 -12.12 -5.06 9.04
N MET A 59 -13.44 -5.19 8.99
CA MET A 59 -14.41 -4.13 9.24
C MET A 59 -14.77 -4.05 10.74
N ASN A 60 -15.11 -2.84 11.18
CA ASN A 60 -15.70 -2.62 12.50
C ASN A 60 -17.13 -3.19 12.57
N GLU A 61 -17.67 -3.35 13.79
CA GLU A 61 -19.03 -3.84 14.01
C GLU A 61 -20.11 -3.00 13.29
N ASP A 62 -19.85 -1.70 13.14
CA ASP A 62 -20.73 -0.70 12.51
C ASP A 62 -20.58 -0.61 10.98
N ASP A 63 -19.93 -1.60 10.35
CA ASP A 63 -19.67 -1.66 8.91
C ASP A 63 -18.72 -0.58 8.38
N THR A 64 -17.99 0.13 9.25
CA THR A 64 -16.92 1.06 8.85
C THR A 64 -15.56 0.38 8.76
N LEU A 65 -14.68 0.90 7.89
CA LEU A 65 -13.28 0.51 7.82
C LEU A 65 -12.42 1.47 8.64
N SER A 66 -11.66 0.96 9.60
CA SER A 66 -10.61 1.72 10.28
C SER A 66 -9.33 1.68 9.46
N TRP A 67 -8.91 2.85 8.98
CA TRP A 67 -7.66 3.06 8.26
C TRP A 67 -6.87 4.21 8.87
N GLU A 68 -5.56 4.21 8.64
CA GLU A 68 -4.65 5.30 9.00
C GLU A 68 -3.78 5.69 7.81
N ARG A 69 -3.48 6.99 7.68
CA ARG A 69 -2.48 7.47 6.71
C ARG A 69 -1.08 7.31 7.30
N VAL A 70 -0.27 6.42 6.72
CA VAL A 70 1.09 6.12 7.19
C VAL A 70 2.17 6.87 6.43
N LEU A 71 1.83 7.44 5.27
CA LEU A 71 2.73 8.29 4.49
C LEU A 71 1.92 9.32 3.71
N GLU A 72 2.44 10.55 3.65
CA GLU A 72 2.00 11.58 2.72
C GLU A 72 3.22 12.38 2.27
N LEU A 73 3.43 12.42 0.96
CA LEU A 73 4.52 13.14 0.31
C LEU A 73 3.94 14.10 -0.71
N ARG A 74 4.52 15.31 -0.80
CA ARG A 74 4.10 16.33 -1.75
C ARG A 74 5.30 16.89 -2.49
N GLY A 75 5.14 17.18 -3.77
CA GLY A 75 6.17 17.82 -4.57
C GLY A 75 5.86 17.79 -6.06
N SER A 76 6.72 18.39 -6.86
CA SER A 76 6.57 18.44 -8.33
C SER A 76 7.50 17.46 -9.07
N ASP A 77 8.37 16.76 -8.34
CA ASP A 77 9.33 15.80 -8.89
C ASP A 77 8.97 14.37 -8.47
N LEU A 78 8.46 13.60 -9.43
CA LEU A 78 8.05 12.21 -9.23
C LEU A 78 9.20 11.31 -8.75
N GLU A 79 10.42 11.54 -9.23
CA GLU A 79 11.57 10.71 -8.85
C GLU A 79 11.97 10.97 -7.39
N LEU A 80 11.86 12.21 -6.92
CA LEU A 80 12.06 12.53 -5.50
C LEU A 80 10.99 11.89 -4.62
N ILE A 81 9.72 11.95 -5.02
CA ILE A 81 8.62 11.29 -4.29
C ILE A 81 8.85 9.78 -4.22
N LYS A 82 9.24 9.16 -5.34
CA LYS A 82 9.54 7.72 -5.41
C LYS A 82 10.69 7.34 -4.48
N ARG A 83 11.78 8.12 -4.48
CA ARG A 83 12.91 7.91 -3.58
C ARG A 83 12.47 8.01 -2.11
N ASP A 84 11.72 9.04 -1.78
CA ASP A 84 11.29 9.29 -0.40
C ASP A 84 10.34 8.19 0.08
N PHE A 85 9.43 7.71 -0.77
CA PHE A 85 8.64 6.51 -0.52
C PHE A 85 9.53 5.28 -0.23
N LEU A 86 10.46 4.95 -1.14
CA LEU A 86 11.29 3.75 -1.03
C LEU A 86 12.20 3.74 0.21
N THR A 87 12.47 4.91 0.78
CA THR A 87 13.27 5.09 2.00
C THR A 87 12.43 5.32 3.25
N SER A 88 11.11 5.40 3.14
CA SER A 88 10.21 5.62 4.27
C SER A 88 9.95 4.33 5.04
N ASN A 89 9.92 4.44 6.37
CA ASN A 89 9.83 3.30 7.30
C ASN A 89 8.37 2.91 7.62
N ILE A 90 7.55 2.74 6.59
CA ILE A 90 6.08 2.60 6.74
C ILE A 90 5.64 1.17 7.06
N PHE A 91 6.50 0.17 6.83
CA PHE A 91 6.18 -1.25 7.04
C PHE A 91 6.68 -1.75 8.39
N ASP A 92 5.96 -1.42 9.47
CA ASP A 92 6.34 -1.73 10.86
C ASP A 92 7.75 -1.23 11.21
N GLY A 93 8.06 0.01 10.82
CA GLY A 93 9.35 0.64 11.03
C GLY A 93 10.43 0.24 10.02
N LYS A 94 10.07 -0.46 8.94
CA LYS A 94 10.98 -0.91 7.88
C LYS A 94 10.69 -0.24 6.54
N THR A 95 11.70 -0.19 5.69
CA THR A 95 11.58 0.32 4.32
C THR A 95 10.92 -0.70 3.40
N PHE A 96 10.51 -0.25 2.20
CA PHE A 96 10.03 -1.15 1.15
C PHE A 96 11.03 -2.28 0.86
N TRP A 97 12.32 -1.96 0.76
CA TRP A 97 13.37 -2.93 0.43
C TRP A 97 13.58 -4.00 1.50
N ASP A 98 13.39 -3.65 2.76
CA ASP A 98 13.50 -4.60 3.88
C ASP A 98 12.40 -5.67 3.87
N VAL A 99 11.25 -5.36 3.27
CA VAL A 99 10.06 -6.22 3.29
C VAL A 99 9.65 -6.72 1.91
N GLU A 100 10.28 -6.25 0.83
CA GLU A 100 9.95 -6.53 -0.57
C GLU A 100 9.66 -8.01 -0.81
N SER A 101 10.49 -8.91 -0.27
CA SER A 101 10.38 -10.35 -0.50
C SER A 101 9.14 -10.97 0.16
N LYS A 102 8.50 -10.26 1.09
CA LYS A 102 7.33 -10.66 1.87
C LYS A 102 6.05 -9.94 1.45
N LEU A 103 6.17 -8.89 0.63
CA LEU A 103 5.02 -8.21 0.05
C LEU A 103 4.31 -9.15 -0.92
N ALA A 104 2.98 -9.16 -0.84
CA ALA A 104 2.11 -9.93 -1.72
C ALA A 104 1.09 -9.01 -2.38
N TRP A 105 0.87 -9.23 -3.68
CA TRP A 105 -0.26 -8.67 -4.40
C TRP A 105 -1.38 -9.70 -4.36
N LEU A 106 -2.46 -9.35 -3.68
CA LEU A 106 -3.61 -10.21 -3.44
C LEU A 106 -4.85 -9.59 -4.08
N ASP A 107 -5.77 -10.42 -4.56
CA ASP A 107 -7.08 -9.98 -5.03
C ASP A 107 -7.95 -9.58 -3.83
N GLU A 108 -8.84 -8.61 -4.00
CA GLU A 108 -9.79 -8.24 -2.95
C GLU A 108 -10.87 -9.32 -2.81
N GLY A 109 -11.05 -9.81 -1.58
CA GLY A 109 -12.13 -10.72 -1.18
C GLY A 109 -13.21 -10.00 -0.38
N THR A 110 -14.25 -10.75 0.01
CA THR A 110 -15.34 -10.21 0.83
C THR A 110 -14.81 -9.76 2.21
N PRO A 111 -15.09 -8.52 2.65
CA PRO A 111 -14.67 -8.05 3.98
C PRO A 111 -15.23 -8.91 5.13
N ILE A 112 -14.50 -8.97 6.24
CA ILE A 112 -14.85 -9.74 7.44
C ILE A 112 -15.09 -8.76 8.59
N LYS A 113 -16.05 -9.04 9.48
CA LYS A 113 -16.30 -8.23 10.68
C LYS A 113 -15.44 -8.68 11.86
N LYS A 114 -14.99 -7.71 12.69
CA LYS A 114 -14.42 -7.98 14.02
C LYS A 114 -15.40 -8.69 14.95
#